data_AF-A0A6A8MBS9-F1
#
_entry.id   AF-A0A6A8MBS9-F1
#
_cell.length_a   1.000
_cell.length_b   1.000
_cell.length_c   1.000
_cell.angle_alpha   90.00
_cell.angle_beta   90.00
_cell.angle_gamma   90.00
#
_symmetry.space_group_name_H-M   'P 1'
#
loop_
_entity.id
_entity.type
_entity.pdbx_description
1 polymer ?
#
loop_
_entity_poly.entity_id
_entity_poly.type
_entity_poly.pdbx_seq_one_letter_code
_entity_poly.pdbx_strand_id
1 'polypeptide(L)'
;MDLEELEEKEEIEMCEAEKRWLEVKSKEWEAEGIKKGIEQGSEKKELEMYQTMVDKGFSISSIASIFSVSEESIERLLMKA
;
A
#
# COMPACT_ATOMS: atom_id res chain seq x y z
N MET A 1 6.60 20.56 47.09
CA MET A 1 6.71 20.53 45.62
C MET A 1 6.33 21.91 45.19
N ASP A 2 7.27 22.59 44.58
CA ASP A 2 7.07 23.95 44.10
C ASP A 2 6.16 23.90 42.86
N LEU A 3 5.31 24.91 42.67
CA LEU A 3 4.32 24.93 41.59
C LEU A 3 4.98 24.81 40.21
N GLU A 4 6.18 25.38 40.07
CA GLU A 4 7.02 25.34 38.87
C GLU A 4 7.50 23.91 38.55
N GLU A 5 7.84 23.10 39.56
CA GLU A 5 8.25 21.70 39.38
C GLU A 5 7.10 20.82 38.87
N LEU A 6 5.85 21.13 39.25
CA LEU A 6 4.67 20.39 38.82
C LEU A 6 4.33 20.69 37.36
N GLU A 7 4.43 21.95 36.96
CA GLU A 7 4.19 22.39 35.57
C GLU A 7 5.25 21.81 34.62
N GLU A 8 6.54 21.88 34.99
CA GLU A 8 7.62 21.29 34.21
C GLU A 8 7.45 19.78 34.03
N LYS A 9 7.01 19.08 35.09
CA LYS A 9 6.74 17.64 35.02
C LYS A 9 5.58 17.31 34.06
N GLU A 10 4.53 18.11 34.05
CA GLU A 10 3.39 17.93 33.14
C GLU A 10 3.77 18.16 31.68
N GLU A 11 4.56 19.21 31.40
CA GLU A 11 5.08 19.46 30.05
C GLU A 11 5.96 18.31 29.54
N ILE A 12 6.85 17.79 30.39
CA ILE A 12 7.69 16.64 30.05
C ILE A 12 6.82 15.41 29.75
N GLU A 13 5.84 15.12 30.58
CA GLU A 13 4.95 13.97 30.40
C GLU A 13 4.13 14.08 29.10
N MET A 14 3.66 15.29 28.77
CA MET A 14 2.95 15.56 27.52
C MET A 14 3.85 15.34 26.30
N CYS A 15 5.06 15.89 26.31
CA CYS A 15 6.03 15.68 25.24
C CYS A 15 6.39 14.20 25.06
N GLU A 16 6.54 13.45 26.15
CA GLU A 16 6.77 12.01 26.07
C GLU A 16 5.59 11.25 25.47
N ALA A 17 4.36 11.61 25.85
CA ALA A 17 3.14 11.01 25.31
C ALA A 17 3.02 11.29 23.80
N GLU A 18 3.29 12.52 23.35
CA GLU A 18 3.30 12.89 21.94
C GLU A 18 4.36 12.08 21.16
N LYS A 19 5.57 11.95 21.71
CA LYS A 19 6.62 11.15 21.09
C LYS A 19 6.23 9.68 20.92
N ARG A 20 5.62 9.08 21.94
CA ARG A 20 5.12 7.69 21.87
C ARG A 20 4.00 7.55 20.84
N TRP A 21 3.09 8.52 20.78
CA TRP A 21 2.04 8.55 19.78
C TRP A 21 2.61 8.63 18.35
N LEU A 22 3.56 9.53 18.10
CA LEU A 22 4.23 9.67 16.81
C LEU A 22 4.97 8.39 16.41
N GLU A 23 5.64 7.72 17.34
CA GLU A 23 6.34 6.47 17.06
C GLU A 23 5.37 5.35 16.63
N VAL A 24 4.22 5.22 17.33
CA VAL A 24 3.17 4.25 16.97
C VAL A 24 2.61 4.56 15.59
N LYS A 25 2.25 5.84 15.33
CA LYS A 25 1.71 6.26 14.03
C LYS A 25 2.69 6.04 12.89
N SER A 26 3.98 6.32 13.11
CA SER A 26 5.02 6.10 12.11
C SER A 26 5.11 4.62 11.70
N LYS A 27 5.07 3.70 12.67
CA LYS A 27 5.10 2.26 12.39
C LYS A 27 3.87 1.79 11.62
N GLU A 28 2.69 2.31 11.98
CA GLU A 28 1.45 2.01 11.25
C GLU A 28 1.53 2.47 9.79
N TRP A 29 1.99 3.68 9.54
CA TRP A 29 2.13 4.22 8.18
C TRP A 29 3.19 3.51 7.36
N GLU A 30 4.31 3.11 7.97
CA GLU A 30 5.33 2.31 7.29
C GLU A 30 4.76 0.95 6.85
N ALA A 31 4.04 0.27 7.74
CA ALA A 31 3.40 -1.01 7.43
C ALA A 31 2.32 -0.86 6.34
N GLU A 32 1.49 0.18 6.41
CA GLU A 32 0.49 0.47 5.38
C GLU A 32 1.14 0.80 4.03
N GLY A 33 2.23 1.58 4.04
CA GLY A 33 3.00 1.94 2.85
C GLY A 33 3.61 0.71 2.17
N ILE A 34 4.22 -0.19 2.93
CA ILE A 34 4.77 -1.44 2.40
C ILE A 34 3.65 -2.31 1.80
N LYS A 35 2.52 -2.46 2.51
CA LYS A 35 1.38 -3.24 2.02
C LYS A 35 0.86 -2.69 0.69
N LYS A 36 0.62 -1.38 0.58
CA LYS A 36 0.18 -0.73 -0.66
C LYS A 36 1.21 -0.87 -1.77
N GLY A 37 2.50 -0.72 -1.46
CA GLY A 37 3.58 -0.89 -2.43
C GLY A 37 3.62 -2.31 -3.03
N ILE A 38 3.43 -3.33 -2.20
CA ILE A 38 3.37 -4.73 -2.66
C ILE A 38 2.14 -4.97 -3.54
N GLU A 39 0.96 -4.50 -3.13
CA GLU A 39 -0.28 -4.63 -3.89
C GLU A 39 -0.16 -3.97 -5.27
N GLN A 40 0.28 -2.71 -5.31
CA GLN A 40 0.50 -1.98 -6.56
C GLN A 40 1.57 -2.64 -7.44
N GLY A 41 2.65 -3.15 -6.84
CA GLY A 41 3.69 -3.87 -7.57
C GLY A 41 3.19 -5.17 -8.20
N SER A 42 2.31 -5.90 -7.50
CA SER A 42 1.68 -7.12 -8.03
C SER A 42 0.74 -6.81 -9.19
N GLU A 43 -0.15 -5.81 -9.03
CA GLU A 43 -1.04 -5.38 -10.10
C GLU A 43 -0.26 -4.93 -11.35
N LYS A 44 0.83 -4.15 -11.15
CA LYS A 44 1.68 -3.70 -12.24
C LYS A 44 2.33 -4.87 -12.99
N LYS A 45 2.82 -5.88 -12.26
CA LYS A 45 3.41 -7.08 -12.87
C LYS A 45 2.39 -7.84 -13.72
N GLU A 46 1.16 -8.00 -13.23
CA GLU A 46 0.09 -8.65 -14.00
C GLU A 46 -0.25 -7.85 -15.26
N LEU A 47 -0.37 -6.51 -15.14
CA LEU A 47 -0.61 -5.62 -16.27
C LEU A 47 0.47 -5.75 -17.35
N GLU A 48 1.75 -5.66 -16.97
CA GLU A 48 2.88 -5.80 -17.91
C GLU A 48 2.88 -7.17 -18.61
N MET A 49 2.53 -8.23 -17.88
CA MET A 49 2.43 -9.57 -18.42
C MET A 49 1.28 -9.70 -19.42
N TYR A 50 0.08 -9.23 -19.07
CA TYR A 50 -1.08 -9.28 -19.97
C TYR A 50 -0.87 -8.42 -21.22
N GLN A 51 -0.33 -7.20 -21.08
CA GLN A 51 0.01 -6.34 -22.22
C GLN A 51 0.99 -7.04 -23.16
N THR A 52 2.05 -7.64 -22.63
CA THR A 52 3.04 -8.38 -23.44
C THR A 52 2.40 -9.53 -24.23
N MET A 53 1.41 -10.22 -23.68
CA MET A 53 0.71 -11.29 -24.39
C MET A 53 -0.22 -10.75 -25.48
N VAL A 54 -0.93 -9.64 -25.22
CA VAL A 54 -1.71 -8.94 -26.24
C VAL A 54 -0.80 -8.48 -27.38
N ASP A 55 0.35 -7.89 -27.07
CA ASP A 55 1.34 -7.43 -28.06
C ASP A 55 1.90 -8.59 -28.90
N LYS A 56 1.96 -9.80 -28.32
CA LYS A 56 2.33 -11.04 -29.01
C LYS A 56 1.17 -11.67 -29.82
N GLY A 57 0.00 -11.04 -29.84
CA GLY A 57 -1.17 -11.45 -30.62
C GLY A 57 -2.10 -12.44 -29.93
N PHE A 58 -1.96 -12.68 -28.62
CA PHE A 58 -2.91 -13.49 -27.87
C PHE A 58 -4.22 -12.71 -27.66
N SER A 59 -5.37 -13.39 -27.82
CA SER A 59 -6.67 -12.80 -27.48
C SER A 59 -6.88 -12.75 -25.95
N ILE A 60 -7.68 -11.79 -25.48
CA ILE A 60 -8.06 -11.68 -24.06
C ILE A 60 -8.66 -13.00 -23.54
N SER A 61 -9.53 -13.64 -24.33
CA SER A 61 -10.12 -14.94 -24.01
C SER A 61 -9.10 -16.06 -23.85
N SER A 62 -8.05 -16.07 -24.68
CA SER A 62 -6.96 -17.06 -24.57
C SER A 62 -6.13 -16.82 -23.32
N ILE A 63 -5.83 -15.55 -23.00
CA ILE A 63 -5.10 -15.17 -21.78
C ILE A 63 -5.92 -15.55 -20.53
N ALA A 64 -7.21 -15.20 -20.51
CA ALA A 64 -8.14 -15.55 -19.44
C ALA A 64 -8.16 -17.07 -19.18
N SER A 65 -8.22 -17.86 -20.25
CA SER A 65 -8.16 -19.33 -20.17
C SER A 65 -6.81 -19.84 -19.64
N ILE A 66 -5.68 -19.33 -20.11
CA ILE A 66 -4.33 -19.75 -19.66
C ILE A 66 -4.13 -19.48 -18.17
N PHE A 67 -4.55 -18.32 -17.68
CA PHE A 67 -4.36 -17.92 -16.28
C PHE A 67 -5.53 -18.31 -15.38
N SER A 68 -6.59 -18.93 -15.93
CA SER A 68 -7.80 -19.28 -15.19
C SER A 68 -8.42 -18.07 -14.46
N VAL A 69 -8.43 -16.92 -15.14
CA VAL A 69 -9.02 -15.66 -14.67
C VAL A 69 -10.17 -15.24 -15.58
N SER A 70 -10.98 -14.27 -15.16
CA SER A 70 -12.03 -13.71 -16.03
C SER A 70 -11.46 -12.71 -17.02
N GLU A 71 -12.06 -12.64 -18.21
CA GLU A 71 -11.76 -11.61 -19.21
C GLU A 71 -11.94 -10.20 -18.63
N GLU A 72 -13.00 -9.99 -17.83
CA GLU A 72 -13.26 -8.72 -17.13
C GLU A 72 -12.10 -8.30 -16.22
N SER A 73 -11.41 -9.25 -15.57
CA SER A 73 -10.26 -8.93 -14.70
C SER A 73 -9.09 -8.40 -15.52
N ILE A 74 -8.84 -8.99 -16.69
CA ILE A 74 -7.79 -8.56 -17.62
C ILE A 74 -8.14 -7.20 -18.22
N GLU A 75 -9.37 -7.03 -18.70
CA GLU A 75 -9.85 -5.78 -19.28
C GLU A 75 -9.75 -4.61 -18.29
N ARG A 76 -10.16 -4.83 -17.04
CA ARG A 76 -10.07 -3.81 -15.98
C ARG A 76 -8.63 -3.34 -15.75
N LEU A 77 -7.66 -4.25 -15.82
CA LEU A 77 -6.25 -3.89 -15.68
C LEU A 77 -5.75 -3.15 -16.92
N LEU A 78 -6.06 -3.63 -18.12
CA LEU A 78 -5.64 -3.01 -19.38
C LEU A 78 -6.26 -1.62 -19.59
N MET A 79 -7.49 -1.37 -19.13
CA MET A 79 -8.16 -0.06 -19.23
C MET A 79 -7.63 0.99 -18.24
N LYS A 80 -6.89 0.58 -17.20
CA LYS A 80 -6.26 1.51 -16.25
C LYS A 80 -4.97 2.14 -16.80
N ALA A 81 -4.44 1.63 -17.91
CA ALA A 81 -3.24 2.13 -18.59
C ALA A 81 -3.58 3.21 -19.61
#